data_AF-B9DLU0-F1
#
_entry.id   AF-B9DLU0-F1
#
_cell.length_a   1.000
_cell.length_b   1.000
_cell.length_c   1.000
_cell.angle_alpha   90.00
_cell.angle_beta   90.00
_cell.angle_gamma   90.00
#
_symmetry.space_group_name_H-M   'P 1'
#
loop_
_entity.id
_entity.type
_entity.pdbx_description
1 polymer ?
#
loop_
_entity_poly.entity_id
_entity_poly.type
_entity_poly.pdbx_seq_one_letter_code
_entity_poly.pdbx_strand_id
1 'polypeptide(L)'
;MFLDKYDTFIINIGNLSTWLKRRHLLNECKQLQSSHAVQAEFMKVKQQLVLKVHIPKCNLPYFISFLSFHNYPIYQVLPLSQKEFIFQTEANIEAMMHFKLKIDGLQDVFIKDKIIDIMQYLTHQEDINYILTQQYIDISCTPRVIAKLIHTLATKNIDVLCVNYRPRVAQYKHSTIS
;
A
#
# COMPACT_ATOMS: atom_id res chain seq x y z
N MET A 1 17.96 21.93 -10.70
CA MET A 1 17.15 21.62 -9.49
C MET A 1 17.15 20.11 -9.29
N PHE A 2 18.02 19.58 -8.43
CA PHE A 2 18.07 18.14 -8.13
C PHE A 2 16.93 17.82 -7.16
N LEU A 3 15.72 17.60 -7.71
CA LEU A 3 14.68 16.92 -6.96
C LEU A 3 15.25 15.57 -6.54
N ASP A 4 15.19 15.25 -5.24
CA ASP A 4 15.54 13.93 -4.71
C ASP A 4 14.75 12.87 -5.50
N LYS A 5 15.42 12.28 -6.50
CA LYS A 5 14.83 11.32 -7.44
C LYS A 5 14.45 10.03 -6.72
N TYR A 6 15.14 9.75 -5.61
CA TYR A 6 14.94 8.58 -4.78
C TYR A 6 14.11 8.91 -3.54
N ASP A 7 13.42 7.89 -3.05
CA ASP A 7 12.79 7.92 -1.74
C ASP A 7 12.91 6.55 -1.10
N THR A 8 12.59 6.49 0.19
CA THR A 8 12.51 5.23 0.91
C THR A 8 11.07 4.95 1.30
N PHE A 9 10.58 3.80 0.88
CA PHE A 9 9.25 3.32 1.19
C PHE A 9 9.30 2.13 2.14
N ILE A 10 8.24 1.98 2.91
CA ILE A 10 7.94 0.81 3.71
C ILE A 10 6.71 0.13 3.10
N ILE A 11 6.82 -1.15 2.84
CA ILE A 11 5.75 -1.99 2.30
C ILE A 11 5.42 -3.06 3.32
N ASN A 12 4.17 -3.06 3.77
CA ASN A 12 3.64 -4.10 4.65
C ASN A 12 3.18 -5.26 3.78
N ILE A 13 3.92 -6.37 3.79
CA ILE A 13 3.67 -7.54 2.95
C ILE A 13 3.33 -8.73 3.85
N GLY A 14 2.26 -9.45 3.50
CA GLY A 14 1.84 -10.66 4.20
C GLY A 14 2.60 -11.91 3.80
N ASN A 15 2.35 -13.00 4.53
CA ASN A 15 2.90 -14.33 4.25
C ASN A 15 4.43 -14.46 4.33
N LEU A 16 5.12 -13.55 5.03
CA LEU A 16 6.58 -13.52 5.18
C LEU A 16 7.09 -14.03 6.54
N SER A 17 6.34 -14.94 7.17
CA SER A 17 6.64 -15.49 8.50
C SER A 17 7.97 -16.26 8.55
N THR A 18 8.39 -16.91 7.46
CA THR A 18 9.62 -17.70 7.40
C THR A 18 10.79 -16.94 6.77
N TRP A 19 12.01 -17.26 7.21
CA TRP A 19 13.23 -16.66 6.65
C TRP A 19 13.44 -17.02 5.17
N LEU A 20 13.07 -18.23 4.75
CA LEU A 20 13.19 -18.67 3.36
C LEU A 20 12.33 -17.80 2.42
N LYS A 21 11.07 -17.53 2.78
CA LYS A 21 10.19 -16.66 1.99
C LYS A 21 10.75 -15.22 1.91
N ARG A 22 11.32 -14.73 3.00
CA ARG A 22 11.98 -13.42 3.04
C ARG A 22 13.20 -13.37 2.13
N ARG A 23 14.07 -14.37 2.20
CA ARG A 23 15.26 -14.47 1.34
C ARG A 23 14.88 -14.58 -0.13
N HIS A 24 13.83 -15.35 -0.45
CA HIS A 24 13.29 -15.45 -1.81
C HIS A 24 12.87 -14.07 -2.34
N LEU A 25 12.05 -13.35 -1.58
CA LEU A 25 11.62 -12.00 -1.97
C LEU A 25 12.81 -11.05 -2.18
N LEU A 26 13.82 -11.07 -1.31
CA LEU A 26 15.01 -10.24 -1.52
C LEU A 26 15.80 -10.62 -2.77
N ASN A 27 15.82 -11.89 -3.16
CA ASN A 27 16.45 -12.34 -4.40
C ASN A 27 15.64 -11.88 -5.63
N GLU A 28 14.30 -12.00 -5.58
CA GLU A 28 13.41 -11.50 -6.64
C GLU A 28 13.54 -9.99 -6.83
N CYS A 29 13.59 -9.21 -5.75
CA CYS A 29 13.82 -7.77 -5.82
C CYS A 29 15.14 -7.40 -6.52
N LYS A 30 16.19 -8.22 -6.39
CA LYS A 30 17.48 -8.02 -7.08
C LYS A 30 17.41 -8.36 -8.58
N GLN A 31 16.49 -9.22 -8.97
CA GLN A 31 16.28 -9.62 -10.37
C GLN A 31 15.39 -8.64 -11.13
N LEU A 32 14.75 -7.69 -10.44
CA LEU A 32 13.95 -6.65 -11.06
C LEU A 32 14.79 -5.88 -12.08
N GLN A 33 14.45 -6.04 -13.36
CA GLN A 33 15.03 -5.23 -14.43
C GLN A 33 14.44 -3.83 -14.39
N SER A 34 15.00 -2.98 -13.52
CA SER A 34 14.73 -1.54 -13.50
C SER A 34 15.97 -0.77 -13.94
N SER A 35 15.75 0.45 -14.43
CA SER A 35 16.81 1.39 -14.82
C SER A 35 17.81 1.71 -13.70
N HIS A 36 17.44 1.42 -12.45
CA HIS A 36 18.24 1.64 -11.26
C HIS A 36 18.12 0.45 -10.31
N ALA A 37 19.19 0.13 -9.58
CA ALA A 37 19.18 -0.97 -8.63
C ALA A 37 18.20 -0.72 -7.48
N VAL A 38 17.34 -1.71 -7.20
CA VAL A 38 16.46 -1.70 -6.02
C VAL A 38 17.25 -2.10 -4.80
N GLN A 39 17.28 -1.24 -3.79
CA GLN A 39 17.84 -1.57 -2.48
C GLN A 39 16.70 -1.97 -1.54
N ALA A 40 16.55 -3.26 -1.29
CA ALA A 40 15.49 -3.81 -0.44
C ALA A 40 16.08 -4.52 0.79
N GLU A 41 15.51 -4.26 1.95
CA GLU A 41 15.86 -4.93 3.20
C GLU A 41 14.63 -5.09 4.11
N PHE A 42 14.68 -6.04 5.05
CA PHE A 42 13.63 -6.17 6.05
C PHE A 42 13.96 -5.36 7.29
N MET A 43 12.95 -4.69 7.84
CA MET A 43 13.06 -4.00 9.12
C MET A 43 11.82 -4.28 9.98
N LYS A 44 11.95 -4.12 11.31
CA LYS A 44 10.81 -4.17 12.22
C LYS A 44 10.38 -2.75 12.58
N VAL A 45 9.08 -2.49 12.50
CA VAL A 45 8.45 -1.24 12.93
C VAL A 45 7.24 -1.59 13.80
N LYS A 46 7.22 -1.15 15.06
CA LYS A 46 6.15 -1.49 16.04
C LYS A 46 5.82 -3.01 16.09
N GLN A 47 6.87 -3.84 16.10
CA GLN A 47 6.82 -5.30 16.06
C GLN A 47 6.30 -5.91 14.73
N GLN A 48 5.78 -5.11 13.79
CA GLN A 48 5.45 -5.56 12.44
C GLN A 48 6.73 -5.65 11.59
N LEU A 49 6.93 -6.78 10.93
CA LEU A 49 8.00 -6.94 9.94
C LEU A 49 7.54 -6.36 8.60
N VAL A 50 8.38 -5.51 8.02
CA VAL A 50 8.06 -4.79 6.77
C VAL A 50 9.25 -4.80 5.82
N LEU A 51 8.97 -4.66 4.53
CA LEU A 51 10.00 -4.50 3.50
C LEU A 51 10.30 -3.00 3.34
N LYS A 52 11.52 -2.59 3.63
CA LYS A 52 12.04 -1.25 3.34
C LYS A 52 12.69 -1.28 1.97
N VAL A 53 12.33 -0.32 1.13
CA VAL A 53 12.79 -0.25 -0.27
C VAL A 53 13.23 1.17 -0.58
N HIS A 54 14.46 1.33 -1.04
CA HIS A 54 15.00 2.59 -1.54
C HIS A 54 15.14 2.53 -3.06
N ILE A 55 14.33 3.36 -3.74
CA ILE A 55 14.15 3.35 -5.20
C ILE A 55 13.83 4.75 -5.74
N PRO A 56 13.97 4.99 -7.05
CA PRO A 56 13.41 6.18 -7.68
C PRO A 56 11.90 6.28 -7.42
N LYS A 57 11.41 7.48 -7.08
CA LYS A 57 9.97 7.71 -6.78
C LYS A 57 9.05 7.24 -7.90
N CYS A 58 9.44 7.49 -9.15
CA CYS A 58 8.70 7.06 -10.34
C CYS A 58 8.66 5.54 -10.55
N ASN A 59 9.54 4.78 -9.89
CA ASN A 59 9.58 3.32 -10.01
C ASN A 59 8.71 2.63 -8.95
N LEU A 60 8.14 3.35 -7.98
CA LEU A 60 7.28 2.75 -6.94
C LEU A 60 6.09 1.99 -7.55
N PRO A 61 5.29 2.55 -8.48
CA PRO A 61 4.17 1.82 -9.07
C PRO A 61 4.59 0.53 -9.77
N TYR A 62 5.71 0.57 -10.50
CA TYR A 62 6.29 -0.61 -11.13
C TYR A 62 6.70 -1.66 -10.10
N PHE A 63 7.29 -1.24 -8.98
CA PHE A 63 7.66 -2.14 -7.88
C PHE A 63 6.43 -2.78 -7.22
N ILE A 64 5.35 -2.01 -6.99
CA ILE A 64 4.08 -2.55 -6.46
C ILE A 64 3.44 -3.54 -7.45
N SER A 65 3.50 -3.24 -8.75
CA SER A 65 3.03 -4.14 -9.80
C SER A 65 3.84 -5.44 -9.84
N PHE A 66 5.17 -5.35 -9.80
CA PHE A 66 6.05 -6.51 -9.71
C PHE A 66 5.68 -7.43 -8.56
N LEU A 67 5.55 -6.88 -7.34
CA LEU A 67 5.15 -7.67 -6.17
C LEU A 67 3.77 -8.29 -6.33
N SER A 68 2.83 -7.56 -6.94
CA SER A 68 1.46 -8.03 -7.17
C SER A 68 1.43 -9.18 -8.17
N PHE A 69 2.19 -9.11 -9.27
CA PHE A 69 2.31 -10.22 -10.23
C PHE A 69 2.96 -11.47 -9.62
N HIS A 70 3.81 -11.32 -8.61
CA HIS A 70 4.38 -12.44 -7.83
C HIS A 70 3.46 -12.89 -6.68
N ASN A 71 2.21 -12.39 -6.63
CA ASN A 71 1.19 -12.74 -5.65
C ASN A 71 1.58 -12.46 -4.19
N TYR A 72 2.42 -11.45 -3.96
CA TYR A 72 2.67 -10.95 -2.61
C TYR A 72 1.49 -10.10 -2.13
N PRO A 73 0.81 -10.45 -1.03
CA PRO A 73 -0.27 -9.63 -0.50
C PRO A 73 0.31 -8.37 0.15
N ILE A 74 -0.02 -7.21 -0.42
CA ILE A 74 0.43 -5.91 0.08
C ILE A 74 -0.70 -5.29 0.89
N TYR A 75 -0.45 -4.93 2.15
CA TYR A 75 -1.44 -4.32 3.03
C TYR A 75 -1.30 -2.80 3.15
N GLN A 76 -0.07 -2.29 3.03
CA GLN A 76 0.24 -0.87 3.12
C GLN A 76 1.46 -0.54 2.24
N VAL A 77 1.46 0.67 1.70
CA VAL A 77 2.59 1.29 1.01
C VAL A 77 2.75 2.67 1.58
N LEU A 78 3.86 2.93 2.28
CA LEU A 78 4.08 4.16 3.03
C LEU A 78 5.45 4.76 2.70
N PRO A 79 5.58 6.09 2.64
CA PRO A 79 6.89 6.73 2.80
C PRO A 79 7.50 6.38 4.17
N LEU A 80 8.83 6.28 4.27
CA LEU A 80 9.53 6.00 5.52
C LEU A 80 9.23 7.05 6.61
N SER A 81 8.95 8.29 6.20
CA SER A 81 8.54 9.39 7.10
C SER A 81 7.20 9.16 7.79
N GLN A 82 6.40 8.19 7.32
CA GLN A 82 5.07 7.85 7.86
C GLN A 82 5.05 6.46 8.54
N LYS A 83 6.22 5.93 8.91
CA LYS A 83 6.37 4.57 9.50
C LYS A 83 5.53 4.34 10.75
N GLU A 84 5.18 5.41 11.47
CA GLU A 84 4.31 5.38 12.65
C GLU A 84 2.88 4.96 12.34
N PHE A 85 2.41 5.07 11.09
CA PHE A 85 1.08 4.62 10.66
C PHE A 85 1.04 3.15 10.23
N ILE A 86 2.14 2.40 10.41
CA ILE A 86 2.12 0.95 10.22
C ILE A 86 1.16 0.30 11.23
N PHE A 87 0.29 -0.61 10.76
CA PHE A 87 -0.53 -1.43 11.63
C PHE A 87 0.01 -2.85 11.74
N GLN A 88 -0.36 -3.54 12.81
CA GLN A 88 0.00 -4.94 13.04
C GLN A 88 -0.98 -5.84 12.30
N THR A 89 -0.52 -6.50 11.24
CA THR A 89 -1.43 -7.19 10.31
C THR A 89 -2.01 -8.46 10.89
N GLU A 90 -1.19 -9.32 11.50
CA GLU A 90 -1.63 -10.63 11.98
C GLU A 90 -2.74 -10.52 13.04
N ALA A 91 -2.69 -9.51 13.89
CA ALA A 91 -3.70 -9.28 14.91
C ALA A 91 -5.03 -8.71 14.35
N ASN A 92 -5.03 -8.12 13.15
CA ASN A 92 -6.13 -7.29 12.66
C ASN A 92 -6.60 -7.66 11.23
N ILE A 93 -6.21 -8.82 10.70
CA ILE A 93 -6.42 -9.19 9.29
C ILE A 93 -7.90 -9.17 8.85
N GLU A 94 -8.83 -9.45 9.76
CA GLU A 94 -10.28 -9.41 9.55
C GLU A 94 -10.96 -8.16 10.16
N ALA A 95 -10.19 -7.26 10.80
CA ALA A 95 -10.76 -6.06 11.40
C ALA A 95 -11.13 -5.04 10.31
N MET A 96 -12.29 -4.38 10.47
CA MET A 96 -12.67 -3.27 9.59
C MET A 96 -11.76 -2.07 9.85
N MET A 97 -11.07 -1.61 8.80
CA MET A 97 -10.05 -0.55 8.89
C MET A 97 -10.29 0.52 7.83
N HIS A 98 -9.75 1.72 8.08
CA HIS A 98 -9.85 2.84 7.15
C HIS A 98 -8.50 3.11 6.50
N PHE A 99 -8.48 3.13 5.17
CA PHE A 99 -7.31 3.34 4.35
C PHE A 99 -7.49 4.58 3.48
N LYS A 100 -6.39 5.31 3.28
CA LYS A 100 -6.26 6.32 2.24
C LYS A 100 -5.39 5.76 1.14
N LEU A 101 -5.96 5.57 -0.04
CA LEU A 101 -5.28 5.10 -1.23
C LEU A 101 -5.00 6.28 -2.15
N LYS A 102 -3.73 6.47 -2.52
CA LYS A 102 -3.30 7.45 -3.51
C LYS A 102 -2.92 6.73 -4.79
N ILE A 103 -3.49 7.17 -5.90
CA ILE A 103 -3.26 6.65 -7.25
C ILE A 103 -2.73 7.78 -8.12
N ASP A 104 -1.79 7.48 -9.01
CA ASP A 104 -1.37 8.44 -10.02
C ASP A 104 -2.44 8.62 -11.09
N GLY A 105 -2.66 9.85 -11.53
CA GLY A 105 -3.68 10.15 -12.52
C GLY A 105 -5.13 9.99 -12.04
N LEU A 106 -5.42 10.06 -10.73
CA LEU A 106 -6.80 10.04 -10.21
C LEU A 106 -7.70 11.17 -10.78
N GLN A 107 -7.08 12.24 -11.30
CA GLN A 107 -7.75 13.35 -11.98
C GLN A 107 -8.00 13.11 -13.48
N ASP A 108 -7.33 12.12 -14.06
CA ASP A 108 -7.55 11.70 -15.44
C ASP A 108 -8.87 10.92 -15.51
N VAL A 109 -9.73 11.31 -16.46
CA VAL A 109 -11.09 10.75 -16.59
C VAL A 109 -11.04 9.26 -16.92
N PHE A 110 -10.12 8.82 -17.79
CA PHE A 110 -10.02 7.41 -18.19
C PHE A 110 -9.50 6.54 -17.04
N ILE A 111 -8.52 7.04 -16.29
CA ILE A 111 -8.02 6.33 -15.10
C ILE A 111 -9.12 6.26 -14.04
N LYS A 112 -9.83 7.36 -13.81
CA LYS A 112 -10.93 7.44 -12.85
C LYS A 112 -12.07 6.47 -13.18
N ASP A 113 -12.51 6.40 -14.43
CA ASP A 113 -13.57 5.47 -14.86
C ASP A 113 -13.14 4.02 -14.61
N LYS A 114 -11.91 3.67 -14.99
CA LYS A 114 -11.36 2.33 -14.74
C LYS A 114 -11.27 1.97 -13.26
N ILE A 115 -10.93 2.93 -12.41
CA ILE A 115 -10.95 2.75 -10.95
C ILE A 115 -12.39 2.49 -10.48
N ILE A 116 -13.36 3.27 -10.96
CA ILE A 116 -14.77 3.10 -10.60
C ILE A 116 -15.25 1.70 -10.98
N ASP A 117 -14.92 1.21 -12.18
CA ASP A 117 -15.27 -0.14 -12.62
C ASP A 117 -14.68 -1.23 -11.70
N ILE A 118 -13.40 -1.12 -11.34
CA ILE A 118 -12.73 -2.05 -10.42
C ILE A 118 -13.38 -2.00 -9.03
N MET A 119 -13.67 -0.81 -8.53
CA MET A 119 -14.29 -0.64 -7.22
C MET A 119 -15.71 -1.18 -7.19
N GLN A 120 -16.52 -0.93 -8.24
CA GLN A 120 -17.86 -1.49 -8.37
C GLN A 120 -17.82 -3.02 -8.40
N TYR A 121 -16.92 -3.61 -9.20
CA TYR A 121 -16.71 -5.05 -9.21
C TYR A 121 -16.38 -5.61 -7.82
N LEU A 122 -15.48 -4.97 -7.07
CA LEU A 122 -15.12 -5.40 -5.72
C LEU A 122 -16.25 -5.22 -4.70
N THR A 123 -17.04 -4.13 -4.78
CA THR A 123 -18.19 -3.90 -3.88
C THR A 123 -19.27 -4.98 -4.01
N HIS A 124 -19.34 -5.69 -5.13
CA HIS A 124 -20.26 -6.80 -5.30
C HIS A 124 -19.77 -8.12 -4.67
N GLN A 125 -18.47 -8.24 -4.39
CA GLN A 125 -17.85 -9.49 -3.93
C GLN A 125 -17.34 -9.43 -2.49
N GLU A 126 -17.00 -8.25 -2.01
CA GLU A 126 -16.32 -8.05 -0.74
C GLU A 126 -16.99 -6.93 0.06
N ASP A 127 -16.81 -6.94 1.38
CA ASP A 127 -17.20 -5.82 2.24
C ASP A 127 -16.17 -4.67 2.09
N ILE A 128 -16.46 -3.77 1.15
CA ILE A 128 -15.67 -2.58 0.87
C ILE A 128 -16.58 -1.38 0.64
N ASN A 129 -16.30 -0.29 1.34
CA ASN A 129 -16.94 0.99 1.13
C ASN A 129 -15.89 2.02 0.73
N TYR A 130 -16.20 2.89 -0.22
CA TYR A 130 -15.23 3.90 -0.67
C TYR A 130 -15.85 5.24 -1.00
N ILE A 131 -15.03 6.28 -0.87
CA ILE A 131 -15.33 7.65 -1.28
C ILE A 131 -14.17 8.12 -2.14
N LEU A 132 -14.47 8.49 -3.39
CA LEU A 132 -13.50 9.06 -4.31
C LEU A 132 -13.40 10.57 -4.05
N THR A 133 -12.21 11.04 -3.67
CA THR A 133 -11.93 12.48 -3.56
C THR A 133 -11.04 12.92 -4.73
N GLN A 134 -10.74 14.22 -4.80
CA GLN A 134 -9.79 14.73 -5.79
C GLN A 134 -8.36 14.18 -5.59
N GLN A 135 -7.94 13.86 -4.36
CA GLN A 135 -6.52 13.57 -4.09
C GLN A 135 -6.25 12.11 -3.73
N TYR A 136 -7.27 11.40 -3.25
CA TYR A 136 -7.17 10.04 -2.75
C TYR A 136 -8.54 9.36 -2.73
N ILE A 137 -8.53 8.07 -2.51
CA ILE A 137 -9.72 7.25 -2.27
C ILE A 137 -9.72 6.89 -0.79
N ASP A 138 -10.75 7.33 -0.07
CA ASP A 138 -11.00 6.87 1.30
C ASP A 138 -11.70 5.51 1.20
N ILE A 139 -11.16 4.49 1.87
CA ILE A 139 -11.63 3.11 1.76
C ILE A 139 -11.84 2.58 3.17
N SER A 140 -12.96 1.90 3.39
CA SER A 140 -13.25 1.14 4.60
C SER A 140 -13.40 -0.33 4.21
N CYS A 141 -12.48 -1.17 4.64
CA CYS A 141 -12.50 -2.61 4.37
C CYS A 141 -11.55 -3.35 5.34
N THR A 142 -11.49 -4.68 5.26
CA THR A 142 -10.49 -5.46 5.99
C THR A 142 -9.12 -5.41 5.29
N PRO A 143 -8.00 -5.63 6.02
CA PRO A 143 -6.68 -5.81 5.41
C PRO A 143 -6.62 -6.87 4.30
N ARG A 144 -7.42 -7.93 4.40
CA ARG A 144 -7.53 -8.93 3.32
C ARG A 144 -8.08 -8.31 2.04
N VAL A 145 -9.12 -7.48 2.15
CA VAL A 145 -9.77 -6.84 1.00
C VAL A 145 -8.90 -5.72 0.42
N ILE A 146 -8.21 -4.92 1.25
CA ILE A 146 -7.29 -3.89 0.72
C ILE A 146 -6.15 -4.51 -0.09
N ALA A 147 -5.64 -5.68 0.32
CA ALA A 147 -4.62 -6.40 -0.44
C ALA A 147 -5.12 -6.89 -1.79
N LYS A 148 -6.37 -7.39 -1.86
CA LYS A 148 -7.02 -7.73 -3.14
C LYS A 148 -7.17 -6.51 -4.04
N LEU A 149 -7.56 -5.36 -3.48
CA LEU A 149 -7.69 -4.12 -4.23
C LEU A 149 -6.33 -3.67 -4.79
N ILE A 150 -5.29 -3.60 -3.97
CA ILE A 150 -3.93 -3.20 -4.42
C ILE A 150 -3.46 -4.12 -5.54
N HIS A 151 -3.61 -5.43 -5.37
CA HIS A 151 -3.26 -6.40 -6.40
C HIS A 151 -4.03 -6.16 -7.71
N THR A 152 -5.36 -5.94 -7.62
CA THR A 152 -6.20 -5.70 -8.80
C THR A 152 -5.83 -4.41 -9.52
N LEU A 153 -5.60 -3.33 -8.78
CA LEU A 153 -5.17 -2.05 -9.36
C LEU A 153 -3.83 -2.20 -10.08
N ALA A 154 -2.83 -2.75 -9.39
CA ALA A 154 -1.48 -2.86 -9.93
C ALA A 154 -1.40 -3.80 -11.15
N THR A 155 -2.09 -4.95 -11.11
CA THR A 155 -2.15 -5.89 -12.26
C THR A 155 -3.00 -5.38 -13.42
N LYS A 156 -3.83 -4.36 -13.20
CA LYS A 156 -4.54 -3.62 -14.24
C LYS A 156 -3.78 -2.36 -14.69
N ASN A 157 -2.51 -2.20 -14.34
CA ASN A 157 -1.68 -1.04 -14.71
C ASN A 157 -2.27 0.28 -14.18
N ILE A 158 -2.77 0.27 -12.95
CA ILE A 158 -3.13 1.50 -12.22
C ILE A 158 -2.06 1.75 -11.16
N ASP A 159 -1.45 2.92 -11.25
CA ASP A 159 -0.26 3.25 -10.49
C ASP A 159 -0.59 3.60 -9.05
N VAL A 160 -0.36 2.64 -8.14
CA VAL A 160 -0.53 2.83 -6.69
C VAL A 160 0.67 3.56 -6.11
N LEU A 161 0.44 4.73 -5.54
CA LEU A 161 1.47 5.60 -4.95
C LEU A 161 1.58 5.48 -3.43
N CYS A 162 0.48 5.20 -2.74
CA CYS A 162 0.44 5.10 -1.29
C CYS A 162 -0.83 4.39 -0.83
N VAL A 163 -0.73 3.55 0.20
CA VAL A 163 -1.88 3.00 0.93
C VAL A 163 -1.59 3.14 2.42
N ASN A 164 -2.24 4.13 3.02
CA ASN A 164 -2.00 4.50 4.41
C ASN A 164 -3.19 4.14 5.29
N TYR A 165 -2.94 3.44 6.39
CA TYR A 165 -3.95 3.20 7.41
C TYR A 165 -4.14 4.47 8.24
N ARG A 166 -5.39 4.93 8.33
CA ARG A 166 -5.78 5.99 9.23
C ARG A 166 -6.63 5.37 10.33
N PRO A 167 -6.11 5.21 11.56
CA PRO A 167 -7.01 4.92 12.67
C PRO A 167 -8.05 6.03 12.69
N ARG A 168 -9.34 5.65 12.77
CA ARG A 168 -10.36 6.63 13.16
C ARG A 168 -9.91 7.13 14.51
N VAL A 169 -9.39 8.36 14.54
CA VAL A 169 -9.28 9.09 15.79
C VAL A 169 -10.71 9.17 16.26
N ALA A 170 -11.09 8.34 17.24
CA ALA A 170 -12.23 8.67 18.07
C ALA A 170 -11.98 10.13 18.44
N GLN A 171 -12.85 11.02 18.01
CA GLN A 171 -12.78 12.43 18.37
C GLN A 171 -12.63 12.43 19.89
N TYR A 172 -11.41 12.60 20.39
CA TYR A 172 -11.21 12.97 21.78
C TYR A 172 -11.86 14.34 21.82
N LYS A 173 -13.11 14.37 22.25
CA LYS A 173 -13.73 15.58 22.77
C LYS A 173 -12.66 16.15 23.68
N HIS A 174 -12.18 17.34 23.33
CA HIS A 174 -11.62 18.23 24.33
C HIS A 174 -12.72 18.39 25.39
N SER A 175 -12.70 17.53 26.41
CA SER A 175 -13.24 17.86 27.71
C SER A 175 -12.29 18.88 28.30
N THR A 176 -12.36 20.11 27.78
CA THR A 176 -12.19 21.30 28.59
C THR A 176 -13.30 21.26 29.62
N ILE A 177 -13.02 20.60 30.75
CA ILE A 177 -13.72 20.88 31.99
C ILE A 177 -12.89 21.99 32.63
N SER A 178 -13.56 23.14 32.68
CA SER A 178 -13.32 24.34 33.47
C SER A 178 -12.82 24.07 34.88
#